data_AF-A0A7C3PQS3-F1
#
_entry.id   AF-A0A7C3PQS3-F1
#
_cell.length_a   1.000
_cell.length_b   1.000
_cell.length_c   1.000
_cell.angle_alpha   90.00
_cell.angle_beta   90.00
_cell.angle_gamma   90.00
#
_symmetry.space_group_name_H-M   'P 1'
#
loop_
_entity.id
_entity.type
_entity.pdbx_description
1 polymer ?
#
loop_
_entity_poly.entity_id
_entity_poly.type
_entity_poly.pdbx_seq_one_letter_code
_entity_poly.pdbx_strand_id
1 'polypeptide(L)'
;MSMSLGKKISIFFVFLFLIPFFIFLSVEFSNFKNEALYPIFYQISEGIALIIAVYYFLKIEKKWRGWLGWFLVVLSLVFLFIADSIWNFYAIFRGEEAPFPGISDIFYVLFYVFAFVFLVYFIRLLKLEFDPSEKFFISIIFLVIFVLLLQGILIPIFGSKEMDFWEKFLNIFYILGDFVLILLAFMLLMKLWGGKVAKNYIYFVLAVSLTTIADVIFVYIFKNYGISNWADIFYLASFLLLAYAVINESLLHISK
;
A
#
# COMPACT_ATOMS: atom_id res chain seq x y z
N MET A 1 29.44 -13.66 14.17
CA MET A 1 29.09 -12.23 13.99
C MET A 1 27.57 -12.12 14.05
N SER A 2 26.98 -11.54 15.10
CA SER A 2 25.52 -11.51 15.26
C SER A 2 24.88 -10.54 14.26
N MET A 3 23.78 -10.94 13.63
CA MET A 3 23.04 -10.08 12.71
C MET A 3 22.42 -8.89 13.47
N SER A 4 22.45 -7.70 12.85
CA SER A 4 21.74 -6.53 13.36
C SER A 4 20.23 -6.76 13.43
N LEU A 5 19.56 -6.07 14.37
CA LEU A 5 18.11 -6.18 14.54
C LEU A 5 17.34 -5.87 13.25
N GLY A 6 17.71 -4.78 12.56
CA GLY A 6 17.08 -4.40 11.29
C GLY A 6 17.21 -5.49 10.21
N LYS A 7 18.37 -6.17 10.12
CA LYS A 7 18.55 -7.28 9.16
C LYS A 7 17.67 -8.47 9.53
N LYS A 8 17.51 -8.78 10.82
CA LYS A 8 16.61 -9.85 11.27
C LYS A 8 15.14 -9.55 10.93
N ILE A 9 14.70 -8.31 11.15
CA ILE A 9 13.34 -7.86 10.81
C ILE A 9 13.10 -7.96 9.29
N SER A 10 14.06 -7.48 8.48
CA SER A 10 13.94 -7.58 7.02
C SER A 10 13.78 -9.02 6.54
N ILE A 11 14.61 -9.95 7.03
CA ILE A 11 14.48 -11.38 6.69
C ILE A 11 13.14 -11.94 7.15
N PHE A 12 12.68 -11.56 8.34
CA PHE A 12 11.38 -11.98 8.84
C PHE A 12 10.23 -11.52 7.94
N PHE A 13 10.24 -10.26 7.49
CA PHE A 13 9.23 -9.72 6.56
C PHE A 13 9.25 -10.42 5.20
N VAL A 14 10.43 -10.84 4.72
CA VAL A 14 10.53 -11.67 3.51
C VAL A 14 9.83 -13.01 3.72
N PHE A 15 10.03 -13.69 4.85
CA PHE A 15 9.31 -14.92 5.14
C PHE A 15 7.79 -14.70 5.31
N LEU A 16 7.41 -13.58 5.93
CA LEU A 16 6.01 -13.21 6.12
C LEU A 16 5.28 -13.00 4.78
N PHE A 17 6.00 -12.59 3.73
CA PHE A 17 5.49 -12.56 2.35
C PHE A 17 5.56 -13.92 1.65
N LEU A 18 6.71 -14.61 1.73
CA LEU A 18 6.95 -15.85 0.98
C LEU A 18 5.99 -16.96 1.38
N ILE A 19 5.57 -17.04 2.65
CA ILE A 19 4.65 -18.09 3.11
C ILE A 19 3.28 -17.97 2.39
N PRO A 20 2.53 -16.85 2.48
CA PRO A 20 1.32 -16.67 1.68
C PRO A 20 1.55 -16.79 0.18
N PHE A 21 2.68 -16.29 -0.34
CA PHE A 21 3.00 -16.39 -1.77
C PHE A 21 3.11 -17.84 -2.27
N PHE A 22 3.81 -18.71 -1.54
CA PHE A 22 3.89 -20.13 -1.93
C PHE A 22 2.55 -20.85 -1.75
N ILE A 23 1.75 -20.45 -0.76
CA ILE A 23 0.39 -20.97 -0.59
C ILE A 23 -0.48 -20.55 -1.79
N PHE A 24 -0.41 -19.29 -2.22
CA PHE A 24 -1.09 -18.80 -3.41
C PHE A 24 -0.71 -19.62 -4.64
N LEU A 25 0.59 -19.81 -4.91
CA LEU A 25 1.04 -20.65 -6.02
C LEU A 25 0.52 -22.08 -5.93
N SER A 26 0.42 -22.63 -4.71
CA SER A 26 -0.12 -23.98 -4.52
C SER A 26 -1.62 -24.05 -4.83
N VAL A 27 -2.40 -23.02 -4.45
CA VAL A 27 -3.83 -22.92 -4.76
C VAL A 27 -4.04 -22.77 -6.27
N GLU A 28 -3.33 -21.83 -6.89
CA GLU A 28 -3.44 -21.48 -8.31
C GLU A 28 -3.07 -22.64 -9.25
N PHE A 29 -1.95 -23.34 -8.97
CA PHE A 29 -1.38 -24.30 -9.93
C PHE A 29 -1.62 -25.77 -9.58
N SER A 30 -2.06 -26.10 -8.36
CA SER A 30 -2.06 -27.51 -7.89
C SER A 30 -3.45 -28.11 -7.68
N ASN A 31 -4.53 -27.47 -8.16
CA ASN A 31 -5.93 -27.89 -7.90
C ASN A 31 -6.18 -28.14 -6.40
N PHE A 32 -5.62 -27.28 -5.54
CA PHE A 32 -5.81 -27.40 -4.10
C PHE A 32 -7.28 -27.09 -3.76
N LYS A 33 -7.97 -28.05 -3.13
CA LYS A 33 -9.42 -27.94 -2.87
C LYS A 33 -9.82 -26.87 -1.85
N ASN A 34 -8.87 -26.28 -1.13
CA ASN A 34 -9.14 -25.33 -0.06
C ASN A 34 -8.61 -23.94 -0.41
N GLU A 35 -9.36 -23.23 -1.24
CA GLU A 35 -9.04 -21.87 -1.71
C GLU A 35 -8.96 -20.86 -0.55
N ALA A 36 -9.62 -21.14 0.59
CA ALA A 36 -9.54 -20.29 1.78
C ALA A 36 -8.17 -20.30 2.49
N LEU A 37 -7.26 -21.23 2.14
CA LEU A 37 -5.92 -21.25 2.75
C LEU A 37 -5.14 -19.97 2.47
N TYR A 38 -5.18 -19.46 1.24
CA TYR A 38 -4.42 -18.25 0.91
C TYR A 38 -4.92 -17.02 1.71
N PRO A 39 -6.22 -16.66 1.70
CA PRO A 39 -6.75 -15.56 2.49
C PRO A 39 -6.46 -15.65 3.99
N ILE A 40 -6.46 -16.86 4.57
CA ILE A 40 -6.10 -17.05 5.98
C ILE A 40 -4.66 -16.63 6.25
N PHE A 41 -3.71 -17.11 5.45
CA PHE A 41 -2.30 -16.80 5.64
C PHE A 41 -1.97 -15.36 5.27
N TYR A 42 -2.66 -14.80 4.28
CA TYR A 42 -2.66 -13.36 3.99
C TYR A 42 -2.99 -12.56 5.25
N GLN A 43 -4.16 -12.84 5.85
CA GLN A 43 -4.65 -12.11 7.02
C GLN A 43 -3.72 -12.23 8.24
N ILE A 44 -3.13 -13.41 8.45
CA ILE A 44 -2.16 -13.65 9.52
C ILE A 44 -0.90 -12.80 9.30
N SER A 45 -0.38 -12.78 8.06
CA SER A 45 0.81 -12.01 7.71
C SER A 45 0.61 -10.52 7.93
N GLU A 46 -0.53 -9.96 7.51
CA GLU A 46 -0.86 -8.55 7.79
C GLU A 46 -1.00 -8.27 9.28
N GLY A 47 -1.72 -9.12 10.01
CA GLY A 47 -1.92 -8.94 11.45
C GLY A 47 -0.60 -8.92 12.22
N ILE A 48 0.32 -9.83 11.89
CA ILE A 48 1.66 -9.85 12.48
C ILE A 48 2.43 -8.58 12.11
N ALA A 49 2.43 -8.18 10.84
CA ALA A 49 3.15 -7.00 10.38
C ALA A 49 2.64 -5.72 11.05
N LEU A 50 1.31 -5.57 11.17
CA LEU A 50 0.66 -4.44 11.84
C LEU A 50 1.02 -4.38 13.32
N ILE A 51 0.94 -5.50 14.04
CA ILE A 51 1.30 -5.56 15.47
C ILE A 51 2.75 -5.11 15.68
N ILE A 52 3.68 -5.60 14.85
CA ILE A 52 5.09 -5.23 14.94
C ILE A 52 5.29 -3.74 14.60
N ALA A 53 4.63 -3.24 13.55
CA ALA A 53 4.70 -1.83 13.16
C ALA A 53 4.19 -0.91 14.29
N VAL A 54 3.03 -1.21 14.88
CA VAL A 54 2.48 -0.48 16.02
C VAL A 54 3.42 -0.54 17.22
N TYR A 55 3.95 -1.73 17.54
CA TYR A 55 4.88 -1.90 18.67
C TYR A 55 6.13 -1.01 18.55
N TYR A 56 6.74 -0.95 17.36
CA TYR A 56 7.91 -0.09 17.15
C TYR A 56 7.53 1.39 17.09
N PHE A 57 6.42 1.74 16.45
CA PHE A 57 5.91 3.12 16.41
C PHE A 57 5.68 3.70 17.80
N LEU A 58 5.10 2.92 18.72
CA LEU A 58 4.83 3.35 20.11
C LEU A 58 6.10 3.71 20.90
N LYS A 59 7.28 3.29 20.42
CA LYS A 59 8.57 3.60 21.04
C LYS A 59 9.27 4.84 20.46
N ILE A 60 8.70 5.47 19.44
CA ILE A 60 9.26 6.69 18.85
C ILE A 60 9.28 7.82 19.89
N GLU A 61 10.40 8.55 19.96
CA GLU A 61 10.51 9.74 20.80
C GLU A 61 9.58 10.88 20.32
N LYS A 62 8.59 11.24 21.14
CA LYS A 62 7.59 12.26 20.80
C LYS A 62 8.12 13.70 20.70
N LYS A 63 9.38 13.95 21.10
CA LYS A 63 10.06 15.24 20.90
C LYS A 63 10.33 15.53 19.42
N TRP A 64 10.48 14.49 18.59
CA TRP A 64 10.64 14.63 17.14
C TRP A 64 9.29 14.73 16.46
N ARG A 65 8.92 15.92 15.98
CA ARG A 65 7.59 16.19 15.38
C ARG A 65 7.20 15.27 14.22
N GLY A 66 8.14 14.58 13.57
CA GLY A 66 7.81 13.62 12.51
C GLY A 66 6.98 12.43 12.98
N TRP A 67 6.93 12.14 14.29
CA TRP A 67 6.08 11.07 14.85
C TRP A 67 4.60 11.24 14.46
N LEU A 68 4.11 12.47 14.35
CA LEU A 68 2.73 12.76 13.93
C LEU A 68 2.45 12.31 12.50
N GLY A 69 3.43 12.45 11.60
CA GLY A 69 3.29 11.97 10.23
C GLY A 69 3.26 10.44 10.21
N TRP A 70 4.16 9.79 10.92
CA TRP A 70 4.19 8.33 10.98
C TRP A 70 2.99 7.72 11.71
N PHE A 71 2.38 8.45 12.63
CA PHE A 71 1.08 8.08 13.19
C PHE A 71 0.00 7.96 12.11
N LEU A 72 -0.02 8.88 11.13
CA LEU A 72 -0.96 8.82 10.01
C LEU A 72 -0.72 7.59 9.13
N VAL A 73 0.53 7.17 8.94
CA VAL A 73 0.84 5.90 8.22
C VAL A 73 0.34 4.69 9.00
N VAL A 74 0.49 4.69 10.34
CA VAL A 74 -0.08 3.63 11.18
C VAL A 74 -1.60 3.61 11.08
N LEU A 75 -2.27 4.76 11.08
CA LEU A 75 -3.72 4.84 10.84
C LEU A 75 -4.09 4.30 9.46
N SER A 76 -3.36 4.67 8.41
CA SER A 76 -3.53 4.11 7.07
C SER A 76 -3.44 2.58 7.09
N LEU A 77 -2.43 2.00 7.74
CA LEU A 77 -2.29 0.55 7.88
C LEU A 77 -3.44 -0.10 8.66
N VAL A 78 -3.95 0.55 9.71
CA VAL A 78 -5.11 0.05 10.46
C VAL A 78 -6.35 0.01 9.58
N PHE A 79 -6.60 1.07 8.80
CA PHE A 79 -7.76 1.10 7.90
C PHE A 79 -7.62 0.10 6.76
N LEU A 80 -6.42 -0.03 6.19
CA LEU A 80 -6.13 -1.04 5.17
C LEU A 80 -6.39 -2.45 5.72
N PHE A 81 -5.85 -2.76 6.91
CA PHE A 81 -6.08 -4.05 7.57
C PHE A 81 -7.57 -4.33 7.84
N ILE A 82 -8.35 -3.31 8.23
CA ILE A 82 -9.81 -3.47 8.43
C ILE A 82 -10.49 -3.77 7.10
N ALA A 83 -10.12 -3.07 6.02
CA ALA A 83 -10.66 -3.29 4.70
C ALA A 83 -10.37 -4.72 4.21
N ASP A 84 -9.11 -5.15 4.30
CA ASP A 84 -8.67 -6.49 3.92
C ASP A 84 -9.29 -7.57 4.81
N SER A 85 -9.48 -7.30 6.11
CA SER A 85 -10.22 -8.19 7.02
C SER A 85 -11.66 -8.40 6.57
N ILE A 86 -12.33 -7.35 6.10
CA ILE A 86 -13.70 -7.43 5.58
C ILE A 86 -13.70 -8.22 4.26
N TRP A 87 -12.74 -7.96 3.38
CA TRP A 87 -12.60 -8.68 2.11
C TRP A 87 -12.37 -10.18 2.34
N ASN A 88 -11.35 -10.50 3.14
CA ASN A 88 -10.98 -11.87 3.50
C ASN A 88 -12.06 -12.58 4.30
N PHE A 89 -12.94 -11.88 5.01
CA PHE A 89 -14.07 -12.51 5.69
C PHE A 89 -15.01 -13.23 4.71
N TYR A 90 -15.31 -12.64 3.55
CA TYR A 90 -16.14 -13.28 2.52
C TYR A 90 -15.42 -14.53 1.98
N ALA A 91 -14.15 -14.38 1.60
CA ALA A 91 -13.34 -15.49 1.10
C ALA A 91 -13.26 -16.67 2.10
N ILE A 92 -12.97 -16.39 3.38
CA ILE A 92 -12.70 -17.40 4.40
C ILE A 92 -13.98 -18.08 4.91
N PHE A 93 -15.02 -17.29 5.20
CA PHE A 93 -16.21 -17.79 5.90
C PHE A 93 -17.42 -17.97 5.01
N ARG A 94 -17.49 -17.26 3.87
CA ARG A 94 -18.58 -17.37 2.90
C ARG A 94 -18.19 -18.18 1.67
N GLY A 95 -16.90 -18.31 1.38
CA GLY A 95 -16.41 -18.99 0.19
C GLY A 95 -16.83 -18.29 -1.10
N GLU A 96 -16.99 -16.96 -1.03
CA GLU A 96 -17.42 -16.11 -2.14
C GLU A 96 -16.55 -14.86 -2.19
N GLU A 97 -16.56 -14.19 -3.34
CA GLU A 97 -15.88 -12.91 -3.52
C GLU A 97 -16.57 -11.81 -2.70
N ALA A 98 -15.77 -10.89 -2.15
CA ALA A 98 -16.34 -9.74 -1.46
C ALA A 98 -17.09 -8.83 -2.45
N PRO A 99 -18.22 -8.24 -2.05
CA PRO A 99 -18.93 -7.31 -2.91
C PRO A 99 -18.08 -6.06 -3.15
N PHE A 100 -17.97 -5.66 -4.41
CA PHE A 100 -17.42 -4.37 -4.80
C PHE A 100 -18.44 -3.66 -5.71
N PRO A 101 -18.84 -2.43 -5.38
CA PRO A 101 -18.52 -1.69 -4.17
C PRO A 101 -19.09 -2.34 -2.90
N GLY A 102 -18.43 -2.14 -1.76
CA GLY A 102 -18.74 -2.76 -0.49
C GLY A 102 -18.28 -1.95 0.73
N ILE A 103 -18.42 -2.55 1.91
CA ILE A 103 -18.08 -1.90 3.19
C ILE A 103 -16.56 -1.70 3.32
N SER A 104 -15.76 -2.60 2.75
CA SER A 104 -14.29 -2.49 2.68
C SER A 104 -13.84 -1.18 2.05
N ASP A 105 -14.54 -0.70 1.02
CA ASP A 105 -14.15 0.49 0.27
C ASP A 105 -14.16 1.77 1.09
N ILE A 106 -15.01 1.85 2.12
CA ILE A 106 -15.01 2.97 3.08
C ILE A 106 -13.63 3.05 3.76
N PHE A 107 -13.07 1.91 4.13
CA PHE A 107 -11.80 1.81 4.82
C PHE A 107 -10.61 1.96 3.88
N TYR A 108 -10.71 1.44 2.64
CA TYR A 108 -9.72 1.74 1.60
C TYR A 108 -9.65 3.25 1.33
N VAL A 109 -10.79 3.94 1.20
CA VAL A 109 -10.81 5.41 1.04
C VAL A 109 -10.16 6.13 2.22
N LEU A 110 -10.40 5.68 3.45
CA LEU A 110 -9.72 6.24 4.62
C LEU A 110 -8.20 6.03 4.57
N PHE A 111 -7.73 4.86 4.13
CA PHE A 111 -6.30 4.63 3.88
C PHE A 111 -5.70 5.73 3.00
N TYR A 112 -6.33 6.05 1.86
CA TYR A 112 -5.91 7.11 0.95
C TYR A 112 -5.88 8.49 1.61
N VAL A 113 -6.91 8.82 2.39
CA VAL A 113 -7.01 10.11 3.08
C VAL A 113 -5.83 10.28 4.05
N PHE A 114 -5.56 9.29 4.90
CA PHE A 114 -4.47 9.38 5.87
C PHE A 114 -3.08 9.33 5.22
N ALA A 115 -2.92 8.55 4.15
CA ALA A 115 -1.68 8.48 3.37
C ALA A 115 -1.39 9.83 2.68
N PHE A 116 -2.41 10.49 2.14
CA PHE A 116 -2.29 11.81 1.56
C PHE A 116 -1.89 12.85 2.62
N VAL A 117 -2.57 12.86 3.77
CA VAL A 117 -2.26 13.79 4.86
C VAL A 117 -0.86 13.56 5.40
N PHE A 118 -0.37 12.31 5.47
CA PHE A 118 1.01 11.98 5.82
C PHE A 118 2.03 12.67 4.90
N LEU A 119 1.87 12.53 3.59
CA LEU A 119 2.81 13.09 2.61
C LEU A 119 2.79 14.61 2.64
N VAL A 120 1.59 15.21 2.65
CA VAL A 120 1.42 16.66 2.76
C VAL A 120 2.02 17.20 4.07
N TYR A 121 1.83 16.47 5.18
CA TYR A 121 2.42 16.82 6.47
C TYR A 121 3.94 16.89 6.38
N PHE A 122 4.60 15.88 5.79
CA PHE A 122 6.06 15.89 5.67
C PHE A 122 6.60 16.94 4.69
N ILE A 123 5.91 17.16 3.57
CA ILE A 123 6.27 18.24 2.63
C ILE A 123 6.27 19.60 3.36
N ARG A 124 5.25 19.85 4.19
CA ARG A 124 5.14 21.08 5.00
C ARG A 124 6.13 21.13 6.15
N LEU A 125 6.31 20.02 6.88
CA LEU A 125 7.22 19.92 8.02
C LEU A 125 8.66 20.21 7.61
N LEU A 126 9.07 19.67 6.46
CA LEU A 126 10.41 19.82 5.91
C LEU A 126 10.57 21.12 5.11
N LYS A 127 9.50 21.89 4.92
CA LYS A 127 9.47 23.13 4.13
C LYS A 127 10.12 22.92 2.76
N LEU A 128 9.70 21.87 2.05
CA LEU A 128 10.32 21.54 0.77
C LEU A 128 10.09 22.67 -0.25
N GLU A 129 11.19 23.21 -0.75
CA GLU A 129 11.21 24.20 -1.83
C GLU A 129 11.77 23.56 -3.09
N PHE A 130 11.12 23.83 -4.22
CA PHE A 130 11.53 23.33 -5.53
C PHE A 130 11.91 24.48 -6.45
N ASP A 131 13.08 24.38 -7.06
CA ASP A 131 13.53 25.34 -8.06
C ASP A 131 12.71 25.20 -9.38
N PRO A 132 12.81 26.17 -10.31
CA PRO A 132 12.06 26.10 -11.57
C PRO A 132 12.36 24.86 -12.42
N SER A 133 13.60 24.36 -12.41
CA SER A 133 14.01 23.18 -13.18
C SER A 133 13.39 21.91 -12.61
N GLU A 134 13.42 21.75 -11.28
CA GLU A 134 12.78 20.63 -10.59
C GLU A 134 11.27 20.63 -10.80
N LYS A 135 10.61 21.80 -10.68
CA LYS A 135 9.18 21.94 -10.96
C LYS A 135 8.83 21.53 -12.38
N PHE A 136 9.64 21.95 -13.36
CA PHE A 136 9.46 21.59 -14.75
C PHE A 136 9.61 20.09 -14.97
N PHE A 137 10.66 19.48 -14.41
CA PHE A 137 10.90 18.04 -14.50
C PHE A 137 9.77 17.22 -13.87
N ILE A 138 9.33 17.57 -12.66
CA ILE A 138 8.20 16.94 -11.98
C ILE A 138 6.92 17.07 -12.83
N SER A 139 6.66 18.25 -13.39
CA SER A 139 5.47 18.50 -14.21
C SER A 139 5.47 17.66 -15.49
N ILE A 140 6.61 17.50 -16.16
CA ILE A 140 6.72 16.66 -17.35
C ILE A 140 6.49 15.19 -17.03
N ILE A 141 7.18 14.66 -16.01
CA ILE A 141 7.01 13.25 -15.61
C ILE A 141 5.55 12.99 -15.25
N PHE A 142 4.96 13.88 -14.46
CA PHE A 142 3.56 13.78 -14.07
C PHE A 142 2.63 13.81 -15.27
N LEU A 143 2.82 14.75 -16.21
CA LEU A 143 2.00 14.84 -17.41
C LEU A 143 2.08 13.58 -18.26
N VAL A 144 3.28 13.03 -18.46
CA VAL A 144 3.48 11.80 -19.24
C VAL A 144 2.75 10.63 -18.57
N ILE A 145 2.95 10.42 -17.27
CA ILE A 145 2.27 9.33 -16.54
C ILE A 145 0.75 9.53 -16.55
N PHE A 146 0.27 10.75 -16.33
CA PHE A 146 -1.16 11.06 -16.35
C PHE A 146 -1.79 10.74 -17.71
N VAL A 147 -1.13 11.10 -18.81
CA VAL A 147 -1.62 10.78 -20.16
C VAL A 147 -1.68 9.26 -20.38
N LEU A 148 -0.67 8.51 -19.91
CA LEU A 148 -0.67 7.05 -19.98
C LEU A 148 -1.82 6.44 -19.18
N LEU A 149 -2.04 6.89 -17.94
CA LEU A 149 -3.17 6.46 -17.10
C LEU A 149 -4.52 6.83 -17.72
N LEU A 150 -4.62 8.04 -18.27
CA LEU A 150 -5.84 8.53 -18.90
C LEU A 150 -6.24 7.66 -20.09
N GLN A 151 -5.30 7.40 -21.01
CA GLN A 151 -5.54 6.61 -22.21
C GLN A 151 -5.70 5.12 -21.91
N GLY A 152 -4.84 4.58 -21.05
CA GLY A 152 -4.77 3.15 -20.78
C GLY A 152 -5.81 2.64 -19.80
N ILE A 153 -6.39 3.49 -18.93
CA ILE A 153 -7.21 3.03 -17.81
C ILE A 153 -8.47 3.90 -17.63
N LEU A 154 -8.32 5.21 -17.46
CA LEU A 154 -9.45 6.06 -17.08
C LEU A 154 -10.50 6.16 -18.20
N ILE A 155 -10.09 6.38 -19.45
CA ILE A 155 -11.00 6.43 -20.60
C ILE A 155 -11.78 5.10 -20.75
N PRO A 156 -11.13 3.92 -20.72
CA PRO A 156 -11.83 2.63 -20.67
C PRO A 156 -12.87 2.53 -19.54
N ILE A 157 -12.53 2.93 -18.31
CA ILE A 157 -13.47 2.90 -17.18
C ILE A 157 -14.69 3.81 -17.46
N PHE A 158 -14.47 5.05 -17.92
CA PHE A 158 -15.57 5.96 -18.23
C PHE A 158 -16.50 5.41 -19.32
N GLY A 159 -15.92 4.82 -20.38
CA GLY A 159 -16.63 4.25 -21.52
C GLY A 159 -17.29 2.90 -21.25
N SER A 160 -16.92 2.21 -20.17
CA SER A 160 -17.49 0.90 -19.82
C SER A 160 -18.99 1.00 -19.58
N LYS A 161 -19.78 0.17 -20.26
CA LYS A 161 -21.23 0.03 -20.00
C LYS A 161 -21.54 -1.03 -18.95
N GLU A 162 -20.52 -1.79 -18.59
CA GLU A 162 -20.62 -2.93 -17.68
C GLU A 162 -20.42 -2.54 -16.23
N MET A 163 -19.82 -1.36 -15.99
CA MET A 163 -19.63 -0.81 -14.66
C MET A 163 -20.74 0.19 -14.34
N ASP A 164 -21.28 0.09 -13.13
CA ASP A 164 -22.19 1.08 -12.57
C ASP A 164 -21.44 2.38 -12.20
N PHE A 165 -22.18 3.35 -11.67
CA PHE A 165 -21.60 4.64 -11.29
C PHE A 165 -20.56 4.52 -10.17
N TRP A 166 -20.82 3.69 -9.16
CA TRP A 166 -19.96 3.57 -7.98
C TRP A 166 -18.71 2.74 -8.27
N GLU A 167 -18.83 1.67 -9.06
CA GLU A 167 -17.69 0.91 -9.58
C GLU A 167 -16.73 1.82 -10.35
N LYS A 168 -17.26 2.66 -11.25
CA LYS A 168 -16.44 3.64 -11.99
C LYS A 168 -15.78 4.63 -11.05
N PHE A 169 -16.57 5.20 -10.15
CA PHE A 169 -16.09 6.22 -9.23
C PHE A 169 -14.94 5.72 -8.36
N LEU A 170 -15.09 4.53 -7.74
CA LEU A 170 -14.07 3.96 -6.87
C LEU A 170 -12.82 3.54 -7.64
N ASN A 171 -12.96 2.88 -8.79
CA ASN A 171 -11.80 2.52 -9.60
C ASN A 171 -11.02 3.76 -10.08
N ILE A 172 -11.71 4.82 -10.48
CA ILE A 172 -11.07 6.10 -10.82
C ILE A 172 -10.40 6.71 -9.58
N PHE A 173 -11.08 6.67 -8.43
CA PHE A 173 -10.56 7.20 -7.17
C PHE A 173 -9.27 6.48 -6.74
N TYR A 174 -9.20 5.15 -6.83
CA TYR A 174 -8.02 4.38 -6.46
C TYR A 174 -6.84 4.68 -7.40
N ILE A 175 -7.06 4.63 -8.72
CA ILE A 175 -6.01 4.92 -9.71
C ILE A 175 -5.49 6.36 -9.58
N LEU A 176 -6.38 7.35 -9.40
CA LEU A 176 -5.97 8.75 -9.21
C LEU A 176 -5.35 8.99 -7.84
N GLY A 177 -5.87 8.33 -6.80
CA GLY A 177 -5.35 8.40 -5.44
C GLY A 177 -3.91 7.93 -5.39
N ASP A 178 -3.66 6.75 -5.95
CA ASP A 178 -2.33 6.16 -6.09
C ASP A 178 -1.38 7.09 -6.85
N PHE A 179 -1.83 7.61 -7.98
CA PHE A 179 -1.05 8.55 -8.79
C PHE A 179 -0.64 9.80 -8.00
N VAL A 180 -1.55 10.37 -7.21
CA VAL A 180 -1.27 11.51 -6.33
C VAL A 180 -0.31 11.14 -5.21
N LEU A 181 -0.50 9.97 -4.57
CA LEU A 181 0.39 9.49 -3.50
C LEU A 181 1.81 9.26 -4.02
N ILE A 182 1.96 8.61 -5.18
CA ILE A 182 3.26 8.39 -5.83
C ILE A 182 3.93 9.73 -6.15
N LEU A 183 3.20 10.70 -6.70
CA LEU A 183 3.74 12.03 -6.99
C LEU A 183 4.31 12.69 -5.73
N LEU A 184 3.50 12.78 -4.68
CA LEU A 184 3.89 13.45 -3.44
C LEU A 184 5.06 12.72 -2.74
N ALA A 185 5.06 11.40 -2.77
CA ALA A 185 6.14 10.60 -2.22
C ALA A 185 7.43 10.71 -3.05
N PHE A 186 7.33 10.81 -4.38
CA PHE A 186 8.47 11.08 -5.26
C PHE A 186 9.08 12.47 -5.00
N MET A 187 8.24 13.50 -4.79
CA MET A 187 8.70 14.83 -4.40
C MET A 187 9.51 14.82 -3.11
N LEU A 188 9.07 14.04 -2.10
CA LEU A 188 9.83 13.84 -0.86
C LEU A 188 11.16 13.11 -1.12
N LEU A 189 11.15 12.06 -1.95
CA LEU A 189 12.35 11.30 -2.29
C LEU A 189 13.41 12.13 -2.98
N MET A 190 13.03 12.97 -3.95
CA MET A 190 13.96 13.87 -4.65
C MET A 190 14.73 14.75 -3.67
N LYS A 191 14.05 15.28 -2.64
CA LYS A 191 14.66 16.19 -1.66
C LYS A 191 15.43 15.48 -0.55
N LEU A 192 15.04 14.27 -0.20
CA LEU A 192 15.66 13.50 0.88
C LEU A 192 16.79 12.57 0.39
N TRP A 193 17.02 12.52 -0.92
CA TRP A 193 17.89 11.55 -1.58
C TRP A 193 19.27 11.44 -0.93
N GLY A 194 19.79 10.21 -0.82
CA GLY A 194 21.09 9.91 -0.22
C GLY A 194 21.11 9.80 1.32
N GLY A 195 20.05 10.25 2.01
CA GLY A 195 19.92 10.10 3.46
C GLY A 195 19.38 8.74 3.93
N LYS A 196 19.59 8.39 5.21
CA LYS A 196 18.94 7.20 5.83
C LYS A 196 17.42 7.32 5.85
N VAL A 197 16.91 8.54 6.04
CA VAL A 197 15.49 8.87 6.06
C VAL A 197 14.85 8.64 4.68
N ALA A 198 15.56 8.95 3.57
CA ALA A 198 15.06 8.69 2.22
C ALA A 198 14.72 7.21 1.98
N LYS A 199 15.46 6.28 2.59
CA LYS A 199 15.17 4.84 2.42
C LYS A 199 13.77 4.45 2.89
N ASN A 200 13.21 5.15 3.88
CA ASN A 200 11.88 4.86 4.40
C ASN A 200 10.78 5.33 3.44
N TYR A 201 10.99 6.47 2.79
CA TYR A 201 10.13 6.94 1.71
C TYR A 201 10.24 6.06 0.46
N ILE A 202 11.36 5.38 0.23
CA ILE A 202 11.48 4.41 -0.88
C ILE A 202 10.52 3.25 -0.65
N TYR A 203 10.46 2.71 0.57
CA TYR A 203 9.52 1.63 0.89
C TYR A 203 8.07 2.07 0.74
N PHE A 204 7.74 3.31 1.13
CA PHE A 204 6.41 3.88 0.91
C PHE A 204 6.08 3.98 -0.59
N VAL A 205 6.99 4.53 -1.41
CA VAL A 205 6.78 4.62 -2.86
C VAL A 205 6.63 3.25 -3.48
N LEU A 206 7.50 2.30 -3.12
CA LEU A 206 7.40 0.93 -3.62
C LEU A 206 6.05 0.31 -3.24
N ALA A 207 5.59 0.49 -2.00
CA ALA A 207 4.30 -0.03 -1.57
C ALA A 207 3.15 0.54 -2.39
N VAL A 208 3.03 1.87 -2.49
CA VAL A 208 1.96 2.48 -3.30
C VAL A 208 2.06 2.06 -4.76
N SER A 209 3.26 1.95 -5.34
CA SER A 209 3.41 1.42 -6.70
C SER A 209 2.92 -0.01 -6.85
N LEU A 210 3.09 -0.87 -5.85
CA LEU A 210 2.52 -2.23 -5.87
C LEU A 210 1.00 -2.18 -5.72
N THR A 211 0.45 -1.31 -4.86
CA THR A 211 -0.99 -1.06 -4.80
C THR A 211 -1.53 -0.64 -6.17
N THR A 212 -0.81 0.22 -6.90
CA THR A 212 -1.24 0.64 -8.24
C THR A 212 -1.26 -0.52 -9.21
N ILE A 213 -0.23 -1.36 -9.20
CA ILE A 213 -0.20 -2.56 -10.04
C ILE A 213 -1.39 -3.47 -9.68
N ALA A 214 -1.69 -3.63 -8.39
CA ALA A 214 -2.82 -4.41 -7.91
C ALA A 214 -4.16 -3.82 -8.41
N ASP A 215 -4.37 -2.52 -8.26
CA ASP A 215 -5.59 -1.81 -8.70
C ASP A 215 -5.77 -1.88 -10.22
N VAL A 216 -4.68 -1.72 -10.98
CA VAL A 216 -4.72 -1.91 -12.44
C VAL A 216 -5.17 -3.33 -12.76
N ILE A 217 -4.56 -4.35 -12.14
CA ILE A 217 -4.95 -5.74 -12.36
C ILE A 217 -6.44 -5.89 -12.00
N PHE A 218 -6.84 -5.48 -10.81
CA PHE A 218 -8.20 -5.55 -10.27
C PHE A 218 -9.24 -5.03 -11.26
N VAL A 219 -9.04 -3.81 -11.79
CA VAL A 219 -9.96 -3.20 -12.78
C VAL A 219 -10.22 -4.12 -13.98
N TYR A 220 -9.20 -4.83 -14.46
CA TYR A 220 -9.32 -5.70 -15.64
C TYR A 220 -9.88 -7.08 -15.33
N ILE A 221 -9.68 -7.58 -14.11
CA ILE A 221 -10.01 -8.96 -13.77
C ILE A 221 -11.21 -9.09 -12.83
N PHE A 222 -11.73 -8.00 -12.28
CA PHE A 222 -12.70 -8.02 -11.16
C PHE A 222 -13.88 -8.99 -11.40
N LYS A 223 -14.46 -8.99 -12.59
CA LYS A 223 -15.57 -9.91 -12.92
C LYS A 223 -15.24 -11.41 -12.84
N ASN A 224 -13.95 -11.73 -12.87
CA ASN A 224 -13.39 -13.06 -12.74
C ASN A 224 -12.34 -13.09 -11.62
N TYR A 225 -12.47 -12.24 -10.59
CA TYR A 225 -11.48 -12.13 -9.53
C TYR A 225 -11.37 -13.43 -8.74
N GLY A 226 -12.52 -13.97 -8.33
CA GLY A 226 -12.63 -15.20 -7.55
C GLY A 226 -12.27 -14.99 -6.08
N ILE A 227 -11.88 -16.07 -5.40
CA ILE A 227 -11.50 -16.02 -3.97
C ILE A 227 -10.12 -15.40 -3.78
N SER A 228 -9.20 -15.64 -4.71
CA SER A 228 -7.84 -15.10 -4.68
C SER A 228 -7.31 -14.87 -6.08
N ASN A 229 -6.49 -13.85 -6.25
CA ASN A 229 -5.87 -13.53 -7.54
C ASN A 229 -4.46 -12.94 -7.40
N TRP A 230 -3.79 -12.76 -8.53
CA TRP A 230 -2.49 -12.12 -8.63
C TRP A 230 -2.45 -10.71 -8.03
N ALA A 231 -3.55 -9.96 -8.10
CA ALA A 231 -3.69 -8.66 -7.46
C ALA A 231 -3.41 -8.72 -5.95
N ASP A 232 -3.90 -9.77 -5.26
CA ASP A 232 -3.72 -9.92 -3.82
C ASP A 232 -2.23 -9.99 -3.42
N ILE A 233 -1.38 -10.58 -4.26
CA ILE A 233 0.06 -10.68 -3.99
C ILE A 233 0.69 -9.29 -3.93
N PHE A 234 0.24 -8.38 -4.80
CA PHE A 234 0.70 -7.01 -4.83
C PHE A 234 0.14 -6.19 -3.66
N TYR A 235 -1.13 -6.38 -3.30
CA TYR A 235 -1.73 -5.77 -2.10
C TYR A 235 -0.98 -6.19 -0.82
N LEU A 236 -0.74 -7.50 -0.64
CA LEU A 236 0.00 -8.01 0.52
C LEU A 236 1.41 -7.43 0.58
N ALA A 237 2.12 -7.46 -0.55
CA ALA A 237 3.47 -6.91 -0.62
C ALA A 237 3.49 -5.41 -0.27
N SER A 238 2.48 -4.65 -0.74
CA SER A 238 2.30 -3.24 -0.40
C SER A 238 2.10 -3.05 1.11
N PHE A 239 1.17 -3.79 1.72
CA PHE A 239 0.91 -3.73 3.16
C PHE A 239 2.18 -3.98 3.97
N LEU A 240 2.90 -5.06 3.64
CA LEU A 240 4.13 -5.46 4.33
C LEU A 240 5.24 -4.42 4.17
N LEU A 241 5.37 -3.79 3.00
CA LEU A 241 6.34 -2.70 2.77
C LEU A 241 5.99 -1.44 3.56
N LEU A 242 4.72 -1.06 3.64
CA LEU A 242 4.28 0.07 4.48
C LEU A 242 4.55 -0.19 5.96
N ALA A 243 4.21 -1.37 6.46
CA ALA A 243 4.50 -1.77 7.83
C ALA A 243 6.02 -1.77 8.10
N TYR A 244 6.82 -2.27 7.14
CA TYR A 244 8.27 -2.25 7.24
C TYR A 244 8.83 -0.81 7.24
N ALA A 245 8.25 0.11 6.46
CA ALA A 245 8.64 1.51 6.44
C ALA A 245 8.46 2.16 7.82
N VAL A 246 7.32 1.91 8.49
CA VAL A 246 7.04 2.38 9.85
C VAL A 246 8.08 1.85 10.83
N ILE A 247 8.41 0.56 10.78
CA ILE A 247 9.39 -0.06 11.68
C ILE A 247 10.77 0.56 11.47
N ASN A 248 11.19 0.69 10.21
CA ASN A 248 12.53 1.18 9.89
C ASN A 248 12.69 2.66 10.26
N GLU A 249 11.66 3.49 10.09
CA GLU A 249 11.69 4.85 10.63
C GLU A 249 11.75 4.82 12.16
N SER A 250 10.90 4.01 12.80
CA SER A 250 10.85 3.93 14.26
C SER A 250 12.22 3.64 14.87
N LEU A 251 12.96 2.69 14.28
CA LEU A 251 14.32 2.32 14.72
C LEU A 251 15.35 3.45 14.65
N LEU A 252 15.11 4.50 13.83
CA LEU A 252 15.98 5.68 13.78
C LEU A 252 15.77 6.64 14.95
N HIS A 253 14.59 6.59 15.58
CA HIS A 253 14.14 7.57 16.58
C HIS A 253 13.74 6.94 17.92
N ILE A 254 14.19 5.71 18.19
CA ILE A 254 14.13 5.08 19.51
C ILE A 254 15.38 5.50 20.29
N SER A 255 15.21 5.96 21.54
CA SER A 255 16.34 6.26 22.42
C SER A 255 17.21 5.01 22.60
N LYS A 256 18.52 5.13 22.34
CA LYS A 256 19.49 4.08 22.66
C LYS A 256 19.68 3.93 24.17
#